data_AF-A0A7Y0E398-F1
#
_entry.id   AF-A0A7Y0E398-F1
#
_cell.length_a   1.000
_cell.length_b   1.000
_cell.length_c   1.000
_cell.angle_alpha   90.00
_cell.angle_beta   90.00
_cell.angle_gamma   90.00
#
_symmetry.space_group_name_H-M   'P 1'
#
loop_
_entity.id
_entity.type
_entity.pdbx_description
1 polymer ?
#
loop_
_entity_poly.entity_id
_entity_poly.type
_entity_poly.pdbx_seq_one_letter_code
_entity_poly.pdbx_strand_id
1 'polypeptide(L)' 'MPGPLFTPLELPCGVVLKNRLAKAAMSDSLGDGAGRPTARQSRLYERWSQGGLG' A
#
# COMPACT_ATOMS: atom_id res chain seq x y z
N MET A 1 -5.21 23.68 8.46
CA MET A 1 -6.05 22.53 8.04
C MET A 1 -5.17 21.61 7.20
N PRO A 2 -5.03 20.31 7.54
CA PRO A 2 -4.31 19.39 6.67
C PRO A 2 -4.99 19.35 5.29
N GLY A 3 -4.20 19.33 4.23
CA GLY A 3 -4.72 19.24 2.86
C GLY A 3 -5.46 17.93 2.61
N PRO A 4 -6.24 17.81 1.51
CA PRO A 4 -7.07 16.64 1.21
C PRO A 4 -6.28 15.32 1.11
N LEU A 5 -4.95 15.40 0.97
CA LEU A 5 -4.08 14.24 0.91
C LEU A 5 -4.13 13.37 2.18
N PHE A 6 -4.28 13.99 3.35
CA PHE A 6 -4.27 13.30 4.64
C PHE A 6 -5.66 13.14 5.25
N THR A 7 -6.72 13.42 4.48
CA THR A 7 -8.09 13.20 4.93
C THR A 7 -8.56 11.81 4.53
N PRO A 8 -9.38 11.15 5.38
CA PRO A 8 -9.96 9.86 5.03
C PRO A 8 -10.78 9.91 3.73
N LEU A 9 -10.84 8.76 3.06
CA LEU A 9 -11.66 8.55 1.87
C LEU A 9 -12.42 7.23 2.00
N GLU A 10 -13.74 7.32 2.01
CA GLU A 10 -14.62 6.15 1.93
C GLU A 10 -14.77 5.74 0.47
N LEU A 11 -14.50 4.47 0.18
CA LEU A 11 -14.65 3.87 -1.13
C LEU A 11 -16.06 3.29 -1.28
N PRO A 12 -16.60 3.17 -2.52
CA PRO A 12 -17.93 2.60 -2.76
C PRO A 12 -18.15 1.18 -2.22
N CYS A 13 -17.08 0.43 -1.96
CA CYS A 13 -17.11 -0.89 -1.35
C CYS A 13 -17.16 -0.88 0.19
N GLY A 14 -17.28 0.29 0.83
CA GLY A 14 -17.33 0.45 2.29
C GLY A 14 -15.97 0.46 3.00
N VAL A 15 -14.86 0.34 2.25
CA VAL A 15 -13.50 0.46 2.80
C VAL A 15 -13.14 1.93 3.00
N VAL A 16 -12.58 2.27 4.16
CA VAL A 16 -12.08 3.62 4.45
C VAL A 16 -10.57 3.63 4.39
N LEU A 17 -10.01 4.43 3.47
CA LEU A 17 -8.59 4.77 3.44
C LEU A 17 -8.33 5.88 4.45
N LYS A 18 -7.31 5.74 5.31
CA LYS A 18 -7.01 6.74 6.36
C LYS A 18 -6.39 8.00 5.75
N ASN A 19 -5.77 7.89 4.57
CA ASN A 19 -5.29 8.99 3.75
C ASN A 19 -5.33 8.60 2.27
N ARG A 20 -4.93 9.51 1.39
CA ARG A 20 -4.98 9.32 -0.07
C ARG A 20 -3.63 8.93 -0.66
N LEU A 21 -2.72 8.38 0.16
CA LEU A 21 -1.44 7.85 -0.29
C LEU A 21 -1.57 6.37 -0.58
N ALA A 22 -1.38 6.00 -1.85
CA ALA A 22 -1.36 4.63 -2.30
C ALA A 22 0.00 4.30 -2.91
N LYS A 23 0.46 3.06 -2.71
CA LYS A 23 1.62 2.53 -3.44
C LYS A 23 1.16 2.08 -4.82
N ALA A 24 1.74 2.63 -5.87
CA ALA A 24 1.45 2.25 -7.24
C ALA A 24 1.76 0.77 -7.51
N ALA A 25 1.00 0.13 -8.40
CA ALA A 25 1.34 -1.22 -8.87
C ALA A 25 2.69 -1.18 -9.60
N MET A 26 3.64 -2.02 -9.18
CA MET A 26 5.01 -2.05 -9.72
C MET A 26 5.50 -3.49 -9.76
N SER A 27 6.27 -3.86 -10.79
CA SER A 27 7.07 -5.09 -10.78
C SER A 27 8.33 -4.83 -9.94
N ASP A 28 8.38 -5.42 -8.75
CA ASP A 28 9.50 -5.21 -7.81
C ASP A 28 10.65 -6.22 -8.00
N SER A 29 10.50 -7.21 -8.88
CA SER A 29 11.47 -8.30 -9.11
C SER A 29 11.87 -9.06 -7.85
N LEU A 30 11.02 -9.05 -6.80
CA LEU A 30 11.25 -9.76 -5.54
C LEU A 30 10.48 -11.09 -5.45
N GLY A 31 9.71 -11.45 -6.47
CA GLY A 31 9.04 -12.75 -6.55
C GLY A 31 10.04 -13.90 -6.73
N ASP A 32 9.58 -15.13 -6.54
CA ASP A 32 10.39 -16.36 -6.71
C ASP A 32 10.65 -16.74 -8.18
N GLY A 33 10.18 -15.94 -9.13
CA GLY A 33 10.23 -16.24 -10.58
C GLY A 33 9.09 -17.13 -11.08
N ALA A 34 8.26 -17.69 -10.19
CA ALA A 34 7.07 -18.49 -10.51
C ALA A 34 5.76 -17.78 -10.13
N GLY A 35 5.81 -16.47 -9.88
CA GLY A 35 4.67 -15.66 -9.47
C GLY A 35 4.30 -15.76 -7.99
N ARG A 36 5.12 -16.42 -7.16
CA ARG A 36 4.87 -16.49 -5.71
C ARG A 36 5.59 -15.36 -4.98
N PRO A 37 4.98 -14.83 -3.91
CA PRO A 37 5.64 -13.84 -3.08
C PRO A 37 6.80 -14.47 -2.30
N THR A 38 7.83 -13.68 -2.04
CA THR A 38 8.92 -14.06 -1.14
C THR A 38 8.85 -13.29 0.16
N ALA A 39 9.55 -13.77 1.20
CA ALA A 39 9.67 -13.06 2.48
C ALA A 39 10.22 -11.62 2.32
N ARG A 40 11.10 -11.40 1.33
CA ARG A 40 11.64 -10.07 1.03
C ARG A 40 10.56 -9.14 0.47
N GLN A 41 9.67 -9.67 -0.37
CA GLN A 41 8.51 -8.92 -0.87
C GLN A 41 7.57 -8.59 0.29
N SER A 42 7.20 -9.56 1.13
CA SER A 42 6.33 -9.33 2.30
C SER A 42 6.88 -8.25 3.23
N ARG A 43 8.17 -8.30 3.56
CA ARG A 43 8.84 -7.30 4.42
C ARG A 43 8.89 -5.90 3.79
N LEU A 44 8.91 -5.80 2.46
CA LEU A 44 8.83 -4.52 1.78
C LEU A 44 7.44 -3.89 1.97
N TYR A 45 6.37 -4.65 1.72
CA TYR A 45 4.99 -4.17 1.88
C TYR A 45 4.64 -3.87 3.35
N GLU A 46 5.18 -4.64 4.29
CA GLU A 46 5.07 -4.36 5.73
C GLU A 46 5.63 -2.98 6.08
N ARG A 47 6.86 -2.66 5.65
CA ARG A 47 7.48 -1.36 5.91
C ARG A 47 6.69 -0.20 5.32
N TRP A 48 6.13 -0.39 4.13
CA TRP A 48 5.25 0.61 3.52
C TRP A 48 3.98 0.84 4.34
N SER A 49 3.34 -0.22 4.82
CA SER A 49 2.17 -0.14 5.68
C SER A 49 2.46 0.61 6.99
N GLN A 50 3.57 0.26 7.65
CA GLN A 50 4.05 0.93 8.88
C GLN A 50 4.38 2.41 8.65
N GLY A 51 4.84 2.77 7.44
CA GLY A 51 5.14 4.16 7.04
C GLY A 51 3.90 5.04 6.79
N GLY A 52 2.69 4.52 6.99
CA GLY A 52 1.46 5.32 6.89
C GLY A 52 0.77 5.27 5.53
N LEU A 53 1.21 4.42 4.59
CA LEU A 53 0.44 4.14 3.36
C LEU A 53 -0.91 3.48 3.69
N GLY A 54 -1.91 3.74 2.83
CA GLY A 54 -3.29 3.25 2.96
C GLY A 54 -4.23 4.26 3.59
#